data_AF-A0A9D8PGG3-F1
#
_entry.id   AF-A0A9D8PGG3-F1
#
_cell.length_a   1.000
_cell.length_b   1.000
_cell.length_c   1.000
_cell.angle_alpha   90.00
_cell.angle_beta   90.00
_cell.angle_gamma   90.00
#
_symmetry.space_group_name_H-M   'P 1'
#
loop_
_entity.id
_entity.type
_entity.pdbx_description
1 polymer ?
#
loop_
_entity_poly.entity_id
_entity_poly.type
_entity_poly.pdbx_seq_one_letter_code
_entity_poly.pdbx_strand_id
1 'polypeptide(L)'
;MSLTDEAKAPAPPRESSRAALAAPGLDKPSAAILPGVECKGIRSTTDFPRDLSGLSAEQIAHHYQALRNSHAALSRSRGQLQRRSREWTEVRERFLITLRRYEERLLAIGEEKAEALRLAQDMHQELEAFESKQQALDRLLDDLDEAKKETGFWSIFHITRLIERMRALLRGGLRGDG
;
A
#
# COMPACT_ATOMS: atom_id res chain seq x y z
N MET A 1 -19.19 16.16 -14.60
CA MET A 1 -19.39 15.13 -13.56
C MET A 1 -18.11 15.05 -12.76
N SER A 2 -18.08 15.76 -11.64
CA SER A 2 -16.87 16.08 -10.90
C SER A 2 -16.63 15.01 -9.84
N LEU A 3 -15.50 14.32 -9.97
CA LEU A 3 -14.97 13.33 -9.03
C LEU A 3 -14.35 14.05 -7.83
N THR A 4 -14.99 13.96 -6.67
CA THR A 4 -14.33 14.16 -5.37
C THR A 4 -14.87 13.11 -4.41
N ASP A 5 -14.24 11.93 -4.41
CA ASP A 5 -14.45 10.93 -3.37
C ASP A 5 -13.19 10.97 -2.48
N GLU A 6 -13.29 11.74 -1.38
CA GLU A 6 -12.25 11.84 -0.35
C GLU A 6 -12.09 10.49 0.33
N ALA A 7 -11.01 9.79 -0.01
CA ALA A 7 -10.56 8.61 0.72
C ALA A 7 -10.13 9.01 2.14
N LYS A 8 -11.06 8.90 3.09
CA LYS A 8 -10.83 9.06 4.52
C LYS A 8 -9.88 7.96 5.01
N ALA A 9 -8.61 8.33 5.21
CA ALA A 9 -7.59 7.45 5.76
C ALA A 9 -7.98 6.95 7.17
N PRO A 10 -7.84 5.65 7.48
CA PRO A 10 -8.10 5.13 8.82
C PRO A 10 -6.99 5.59 9.78
N ALA A 11 -7.39 6.19 10.91
CA ALA A 11 -6.50 6.67 11.96
C ALA A 11 -5.63 5.54 12.56
N PRO A 12 -4.38 5.83 12.98
CA PRO A 12 -3.50 4.83 13.59
C PRO A 12 -4.03 4.35 14.95
N PRO A 13 -3.75 3.09 15.35
CA PRO A 13 -4.18 2.54 16.62
C PRO A 13 -3.46 3.23 17.77
N ARG A 14 -4.23 3.70 18.76
CA ARG A 14 -3.72 4.30 19.99
C ARG A 14 -2.89 3.28 20.76
N GLU A 15 -1.64 3.65 21.04
CA GLU A 15 -0.71 2.93 21.90
C GLU A 15 -1.35 2.67 23.27
N SER A 16 -1.50 1.39 23.62
CA SER A 16 -1.95 0.97 24.94
C SER A 16 -0.74 0.98 25.87
N SER A 17 -0.70 1.96 26.76
CA SER A 17 0.32 2.15 27.78
C SER A 17 0.56 0.87 28.59
N ARG A 18 1.65 0.19 28.26
CA ARG A 18 2.22 -0.91 29.04
C ARG A 18 3.08 -0.29 30.14
N ALA A 19 2.48 -0.06 31.31
CA ALA A 19 3.20 0.43 32.49
C ALA A 19 3.24 -0.64 33.59
N ALA A 20 4.47 -1.07 33.86
CA ALA A 20 5.02 -1.54 35.13
C ALA A 20 4.49 -2.85 35.75
N LEU A 21 5.30 -3.90 35.56
CA LEU A 21 5.58 -4.89 36.60
C LEU A 21 6.02 -4.17 37.89
N ALA A 22 5.38 -4.50 39.01
CA ALA A 22 5.98 -4.38 40.33
C ALA A 22 5.41 -5.50 41.21
N ALA A 23 6.24 -6.50 41.52
CA ALA A 23 6.02 -7.35 42.68
C ALA A 23 6.23 -6.50 43.94
N PRO A 24 5.51 -6.81 45.03
CA PRO A 24 6.26 -7.37 46.15
C PRO A 24 5.53 -8.52 46.83
N GLY A 25 6.29 -9.53 47.22
CA GLY A 25 5.87 -10.46 48.27
C GLY A 25 5.68 -9.70 49.58
N LEU A 26 4.63 -10.08 50.32
CA LEU A 26 4.49 -9.85 51.76
C LEU A 26 3.36 -10.75 52.22
N ASP A 27 3.73 -11.71 53.08
CA ASP A 27 2.84 -12.54 53.85
C ASP A 27 1.75 -11.68 54.51
N LYS A 28 0.48 -12.04 54.30
CA LYS A 28 -0.62 -11.50 55.10
C LYS A 28 -1.33 -12.65 55.80
N PRO A 29 -1.46 -12.59 57.15
CA PRO A 29 -2.17 -13.60 57.91
C PRO A 29 -3.64 -13.58 57.53
N SER A 30 -4.27 -14.75 57.64
CA SER A 30 -5.68 -15.04 57.44
C SER A 30 -6.57 -13.97 58.08
N ALA A 31 -6.94 -12.95 57.31
CA ALA A 31 -7.90 -11.95 57.73
C ALA A 31 -9.30 -12.53 57.50
N ALA A 32 -9.98 -12.81 58.61
CA ALA A 32 -11.40 -13.09 58.62
C ALA A 32 -12.12 -12.05 57.75
N ILE A 33 -12.83 -12.53 56.72
CA ILE A 33 -13.57 -11.67 55.80
C ILE A 33 -14.72 -11.05 56.58
N LEU A 34 -14.66 -9.73 56.77
CA LEU A 34 -15.76 -8.93 57.28
C LEU A 34 -16.93 -8.99 56.29
N PRO A 35 -18.19 -9.08 56.77
CA PRO A 35 -19.40 -9.25 55.96
C PRO A 35 -19.80 -7.95 55.25
N GLY A 36 -18.93 -7.44 54.37
CA GLY A 36 -19.14 -6.21 53.61
C GLY A 36 -18.30 -6.08 52.34
N VAL A 37 -17.46 -7.07 52.01
CA VAL A 37 -16.67 -7.04 50.77
C VAL A 37 -17.56 -7.48 49.61
N GLU A 38 -18.00 -6.52 48.79
CA GLU A 38 -18.67 -6.77 47.52
C GLU A 38 -17.79 -7.66 46.64
N CYS A 39 -18.33 -8.82 46.26
CA CYS A 39 -17.64 -9.79 45.40
C CYS A 39 -17.66 -9.32 43.93
N LYS A 40 -16.87 -8.29 43.61
CA LYS A 40 -16.72 -7.76 42.25
C LYS A 40 -15.46 -8.33 41.60
N GLY A 41 -15.62 -9.11 40.52
CA GLY A 41 -14.53 -9.53 39.63
C GLY A 41 -14.14 -11.00 39.71
N ILE A 42 -13.08 -11.34 38.96
CA ILE A 42 -12.48 -12.68 38.92
C ILE A 42 -11.49 -12.78 40.08
N ARG A 43 -11.71 -13.73 40.99
CA ARG A 43 -10.83 -14.04 42.13
C ARG A 43 -10.04 -15.31 41.86
N SER A 44 -8.83 -15.38 42.41
CA SER A 44 -7.97 -16.55 42.32
C SER A 44 -8.56 -17.71 43.13
N THR A 45 -8.30 -18.96 42.74
CA THR A 45 -8.69 -20.14 43.52
C THR A 45 -7.97 -20.21 44.87
N THR A 46 -6.84 -19.51 45.01
CA THR A 46 -6.09 -19.36 46.26
C THR A 46 -6.79 -18.46 47.29
N ASP A 47 -7.74 -17.63 46.85
CA ASP A 47 -8.47 -16.70 47.72
C ASP A 47 -9.64 -17.36 48.45
N PHE A 48 -9.88 -18.65 48.19
CA PHE A 48 -10.94 -19.43 48.78
C PHE A 48 -10.35 -20.45 49.77
N PRO A 49 -10.92 -20.56 50.98
CA PRO A 49 -10.44 -21.49 51.99
C PRO A 49 -10.61 -22.94 51.49
N ARG A 50 -9.56 -23.75 51.63
CA ARG A 50 -9.58 -25.18 51.29
C ARG A 50 -10.26 -26.02 52.36
N ASP A 51 -10.15 -25.58 53.61
CA ASP A 51 -10.83 -26.17 54.75
C ASP A 51 -11.91 -25.20 55.24
N LEU A 52 -13.11 -25.73 55.49
CA LEU A 52 -14.27 -24.98 55.96
C LEU A 52 -14.41 -25.06 57.48
N SER A 53 -13.58 -25.86 58.15
CA SER A 53 -13.55 -25.97 59.60
C SER A 53 -13.20 -24.62 60.23
N GLY A 54 -14.07 -24.12 61.13
CA GLY A 54 -13.89 -22.82 61.79
C GLY A 54 -14.54 -21.61 61.11
N LEU A 55 -15.23 -21.77 59.99
CA LEU A 55 -16.02 -20.71 59.35
C LEU A 55 -17.49 -20.76 59.79
N SER A 56 -18.11 -19.58 59.93
CA SER A 56 -19.56 -19.51 60.14
C SER A 56 -20.32 -19.89 58.86
N ALA A 57 -21.57 -20.35 59.00
CA ALA A 57 -22.42 -20.68 57.86
C ALA A 57 -22.58 -19.50 56.87
N GLU A 58 -22.62 -18.27 57.39
CA GLU A 58 -22.72 -17.04 56.58
C GLU A 58 -21.44 -16.78 55.78
N GLN A 59 -20.26 -17.03 56.37
CA GLN A 59 -18.98 -16.90 55.68
C GLN A 59 -18.82 -17.96 54.58
N ILE A 60 -19.24 -19.20 54.84
CA ILE A 60 -19.25 -20.27 53.84
C ILE A 60 -20.15 -19.89 52.65
N ALA A 61 -21.36 -19.38 52.92
CA ALA A 61 -22.28 -18.91 51.88
C ALA A 61 -21.70 -17.75 51.06
N HIS A 62 -21.03 -16.80 51.71
CA HIS A 62 -20.35 -15.69 51.04
C HIS A 62 -19.24 -16.19 50.11
N HIS A 63 -18.37 -17.08 50.59
CA HIS A 63 -17.30 -17.68 49.79
C HIS A 63 -17.85 -18.45 48.58
N TYR A 64 -18.93 -19.22 48.76
CA TYR A 64 -19.58 -19.93 47.66
C TYR A 64 -20.14 -18.98 46.61
N GLN A 65 -20.83 -17.91 47.04
CA GLN A 65 -21.38 -16.91 46.14
C GLN A 65 -20.27 -16.15 45.38
N ALA A 66 -19.18 -15.82 46.08
CA ALA A 66 -18.00 -15.19 45.48
C ALA A 66 -17.35 -16.10 44.43
N LEU A 67 -17.23 -17.40 44.71
CA LEU A 67 -16.67 -18.40 43.78
C LEU A 67 -17.53 -18.52 42.53
N ARG A 68 -18.85 -18.63 42.71
CA ARG A 68 -19.83 -18.69 41.61
C ARG A 68 -19.76 -17.45 40.72
N ASN A 69 -19.66 -16.27 41.32
CA ASN A 69 -19.54 -15.00 40.59
C ASN A 69 -18.22 -14.92 39.81
N SER A 70 -17.10 -15.35 40.42
CA SER A 70 -15.79 -15.42 39.77
C SER A 70 -15.82 -16.35 38.55
N HIS A 71 -16.39 -17.56 38.70
CA HIS A 71 -16.53 -18.51 37.61
C HIS A 71 -17.39 -17.96 36.46
N ALA A 72 -18.51 -17.31 36.78
CA ALA A 72 -19.37 -16.68 35.78
C ALA A 72 -18.65 -15.54 35.04
N ALA A 73 -17.89 -14.71 35.75
CA ALA A 73 -17.09 -13.64 35.16
C ALA A 73 -15.98 -14.19 34.24
N LEU A 74 -15.26 -15.22 34.67
CA LEU A 74 -14.22 -15.91 33.89
C LEU A 74 -14.81 -16.49 32.60
N SER A 75 -15.96 -17.16 32.69
CA SER A 75 -16.63 -17.76 31.54
C SER A 75 -17.04 -16.70 30.51
N ARG A 76 -17.56 -15.55 30.96
CA ARG A 76 -17.87 -14.41 30.09
C ARG A 76 -16.60 -13.84 29.44
N SER A 77 -15.54 -13.63 30.21
CA SER A 77 -14.27 -13.11 29.72
C SER A 77 -13.65 -14.03 28.66
N ARG A 78 -13.64 -15.35 28.89
CA ARG A 78 -13.19 -16.34 27.92
C ARG A 78 -14.00 -16.29 26.62
N GLY A 79 -15.32 -16.20 26.72
CA GLY A 79 -16.19 -16.05 25.55
C GLY A 79 -15.91 -14.78 24.76
N GLN A 80 -15.67 -13.66 25.45
CA GLN A 80 -15.31 -12.39 24.81
C GLN A 80 -13.94 -12.48 24.13
N LEU A 81 -12.94 -13.08 24.77
CA LEU A 81 -11.61 -13.28 24.19
C LEU A 81 -11.68 -14.12 22.91
N GLN A 82 -12.47 -15.20 22.91
CA GLN A 82 -12.66 -16.03 21.72
C GLN A 82 -13.32 -15.25 20.57
N ARG A 83 -14.31 -14.41 20.86
CA ARG A 83 -14.93 -13.54 19.85
C ARG A 83 -13.94 -12.54 19.27
N ARG A 84 -13.22 -11.81 20.13
CA ARG A 84 -12.19 -10.86 19.68
C ARG A 84 -11.08 -11.54 18.90
N SER A 85 -10.69 -12.76 19.27
CA SER A 85 -9.70 -13.53 18.52
C SER A 85 -10.17 -13.86 17.10
N ARG A 86 -11.46 -14.16 16.91
CA ARG A 86 -12.05 -14.40 15.59
C ARG A 86 -12.12 -13.11 14.79
N GLU A 87 -12.63 -12.03 15.39
CA GLU A 87 -12.68 -10.69 14.77
C GLU A 87 -11.29 -10.23 14.30
N TRP A 88 -10.25 -10.41 15.13
CA TRP A 88 -8.87 -10.07 14.75
C TRP A 88 -8.35 -10.91 13.58
N THR A 89 -8.73 -12.18 13.52
CA THR A 89 -8.34 -13.07 12.42
C THR A 89 -9.00 -12.61 11.11
N GLU A 90 -10.29 -12.29 11.14
CA GLU A 90 -11.02 -11.75 9.98
C GLU A 90 -10.44 -10.41 9.51
N VAL A 91 -10.13 -9.50 10.44
CA VAL A 91 -9.51 -8.20 10.11
C VAL A 91 -8.13 -8.42 9.47
N ARG A 92 -7.32 -9.32 10.01
CA ARG A 92 -6.01 -9.67 9.44
C ARG A 92 -6.16 -10.22 8.02
N GLU A 93 -7.11 -11.11 7.78
CA GLU A 93 -7.37 -11.66 6.45
C GLU A 93 -7.80 -10.57 5.46
N ARG A 94 -8.72 -9.68 5.84
CA ARG A 94 -9.12 -8.54 5.00
C ARG A 94 -7.97 -7.60 4.69
N PHE A 95 -7.08 -7.38 5.66
CA PHE A 95 -5.88 -6.57 5.45
C PHE A 95 -4.93 -7.22 4.44
N LEU A 96 -4.69 -8.52 4.55
CA LEU A 96 -3.84 -9.25 3.60
C LEU A 96 -4.42 -9.25 2.17
N ILE A 97 -5.74 -9.40 2.02
CA ILE A 97 -6.41 -9.28 0.72
C ILE A 97 -6.21 -7.87 0.14
N THR A 98 -6.37 -6.84 0.98
CA THR A 98 -6.15 -5.45 0.56
C THR A 98 -4.71 -5.20 0.11
N LEU A 99 -3.71 -5.74 0.83
CA LEU A 99 -2.30 -5.62 0.44
C LEU A 99 -2.02 -6.25 -0.92
N ARG A 100 -2.52 -7.47 -1.16
CA ARG A 100 -2.39 -8.15 -2.46
C ARG A 100 -3.00 -7.32 -3.59
N ARG A 101 -4.17 -6.72 -3.35
CA ARG A 101 -4.80 -5.82 -4.33
C ARG A 101 -3.95 -4.58 -4.64
N TYR A 102 -3.29 -4.01 -3.63
CA TYR A 102 -2.37 -2.89 -3.87
C TYR A 102 -1.12 -3.32 -4.64
N GLU A 103 -0.58 -4.50 -4.34
CA GLU A 103 0.53 -5.10 -5.09
C GLU A 103 0.16 -5.31 -6.56
N GLU A 104 -0.97 -5.96 -6.83
CA GLU A 104 -1.50 -6.16 -8.19
C GLU A 104 -1.67 -4.82 -8.94
N ARG A 105 -2.20 -3.79 -8.25
CA ARG A 105 -2.37 -2.46 -8.84
C ARG A 105 -1.03 -1.78 -9.13
N LEU A 106 -0.02 -1.95 -8.28
CA LEU A 106 1.31 -1.39 -8.51
C LEU A 106 2.00 -2.05 -9.70
N LEU A 107 1.83 -3.36 -9.87
CA LEU A 107 2.34 -4.08 -11.04
C LEU A 107 1.70 -3.56 -12.33
N ALA A 108 0.36 -3.44 -12.37
CA ALA A 108 -0.35 -2.90 -13.52
C ALA A 108 0.09 -1.47 -13.89
N ILE A 109 0.27 -0.60 -12.90
CA ILE A 109 0.79 0.76 -13.12
C ILE A 109 2.24 0.72 -13.63
N GLY A 110 3.05 -0.24 -13.17
CA GLY A 110 4.41 -0.44 -13.63
C GLY A 110 4.47 -0.82 -15.11
N GLU A 111 3.60 -1.75 -15.54
CA GLU A 111 3.46 -2.17 -16.93
C GLU A 111 3.01 -1.01 -17.83
N GLU A 112 1.94 -0.29 -17.45
CA GLU A 112 1.44 0.87 -18.20
C GLU A 112 2.51 1.95 -18.37
N LYS A 113 3.30 2.21 -17.32
CA LYS A 113 4.41 3.17 -17.40
C LYS A 113 5.54 2.69 -18.30
N ALA A 114 5.87 1.40 -18.28
CA ALA A 114 6.90 0.85 -19.16
C ALA A 114 6.48 0.96 -20.63
N GLU A 115 5.21 0.68 -20.93
CA GLU A 115 4.64 0.85 -22.27
C GLU A 115 4.65 2.31 -22.72
N ALA A 116 4.23 3.23 -21.85
CA ALA A 116 4.25 4.67 -22.13
C ALA A 116 5.68 5.19 -22.40
N LEU A 117 6.67 4.72 -21.62
CA LEU A 117 8.08 5.07 -21.85
C LEU A 117 8.60 4.52 -23.18
N ARG A 118 8.23 3.29 -23.55
CA ARG A 118 8.59 2.74 -24.85
C ARG A 118 8.00 3.55 -25.99
N LEU A 119 6.71 3.89 -25.91
CA LEU A 119 6.06 4.73 -26.91
C LEU A 119 6.73 6.11 -27.01
N ALA A 120 7.08 6.73 -25.88
CA ALA A 120 7.78 8.01 -25.87
C ALA A 120 9.17 7.92 -26.52
N GLN A 121 9.89 6.81 -26.33
CA GLN A 121 11.18 6.58 -26.98
C GLN A 121 11.02 6.40 -28.49
N ASP A 122 10.03 5.63 -28.93
CA ASP A 122 9.74 5.41 -30.34
C ASP A 122 9.39 6.75 -31.02
N MET A 123 8.51 7.54 -30.40
CA MET A 123 8.17 8.88 -30.88
C MET A 123 9.37 9.82 -30.92
N HIS A 124 10.27 9.75 -29.94
CA HIS A 124 11.48 10.56 -29.93
C HIS A 124 12.40 10.22 -31.11
N GLN A 125 12.60 8.93 -31.40
CA GLN A 125 13.38 8.49 -32.55
C GLN A 125 12.75 8.91 -33.87
N GLU A 126 11.43 8.86 -33.98
CA GLU A 126 10.70 9.35 -35.15
C GLU A 126 10.89 10.86 -35.35
N LEU A 127 10.86 11.63 -34.26
CA LEU A 127 11.12 13.07 -34.28
C LEU A 127 12.57 13.38 -34.70
N GLU A 128 13.57 12.67 -34.15
CA GLU A 128 14.97 12.82 -34.56
C GLU A 128 15.16 12.51 -36.05
N ALA A 129 14.52 11.44 -36.55
CA ALA A 129 14.54 11.09 -37.97
C ALA A 129 13.86 12.17 -38.83
N PHE A 130 12.80 12.80 -38.33
CA PHE A 130 12.12 13.90 -39.01
C PHE A 130 12.99 15.17 -39.04
N GLU A 131 13.60 15.54 -37.92
CA GLU A 131 14.55 16.67 -37.84
C GLU A 131 15.73 16.47 -38.78
N SER A 132 16.30 15.26 -38.84
CA SER A 132 17.38 14.96 -39.80
C SER A 132 16.94 15.13 -41.25
N LYS A 133 15.70 14.73 -41.60
CA LYS A 133 15.15 14.94 -42.95
C LYS A 133 14.92 16.42 -43.24
N GLN A 134 14.44 17.20 -42.27
CA GLN A 134 14.28 18.64 -42.41
C GLN A 134 15.63 19.31 -42.66
N GLN A 135 16.65 19.03 -41.85
CA GLN A 135 18.00 19.57 -42.05
C GLN A 135 18.58 19.19 -43.42
N ALA A 136 18.35 17.97 -43.90
CA ALA A 136 18.78 17.56 -45.24
C ALA A 136 18.03 18.31 -46.35
N LEU A 137 16.74 18.57 -46.17
CA LEU A 137 15.94 19.36 -47.09
C LEU A 137 16.40 20.82 -47.13
N ASP A 138 16.63 21.44 -45.97
CA ASP A 138 17.07 22.84 -45.87
C ASP A 138 18.41 23.04 -46.59
N ARG A 139 19.38 22.12 -46.40
CA ARG A 139 20.65 22.14 -47.14
C ARG A 139 20.46 22.04 -48.65
N LEU A 140 19.52 21.21 -49.12
CA LEU A 140 19.23 21.09 -50.56
C LEU A 140 18.57 22.36 -51.12
N LEU A 141 17.77 23.07 -50.31
CA LEU A 141 17.20 24.35 -50.69
C LEU A 141 18.28 25.43 -50.79
N ASP A 142 19.20 25.48 -49.83
CA ASP A 142 20.36 26.38 -49.88
C ASP A 142 21.22 26.11 -51.13
N ASP A 143 21.52 24.84 -51.42
CA ASP A 143 22.27 24.42 -52.62
C ASP A 143 21.54 24.81 -53.91
N LEU A 144 20.21 24.69 -53.95
CA LEU A 144 19.39 25.07 -55.09
C LEU A 144 19.40 26.59 -55.32
N ASP A 145 19.28 27.36 -54.25
CA ASP A 145 19.33 28.82 -54.31
C ASP A 145 20.69 29.33 -54.75
N GLU A 146 21.78 28.64 -54.39
CA GLU A 146 23.12 28.95 -54.89
C GLU A 146 23.28 28.57 -56.37
N ALA A 147 22.87 27.35 -56.75
CA ALA A 147 22.91 26.88 -58.13
C ALA A 147 22.11 27.78 -59.09
N LYS A 148 21.04 28.41 -58.61
CA LYS A 148 20.22 29.36 -59.36
C LYS A 148 20.95 30.68 -59.66
N LYS A 149 21.88 31.10 -58.79
CA LYS A 149 22.69 32.31 -59.01
C LYS A 149 23.73 32.10 -60.12
N GLU A 150 24.18 30.87 -60.31
CA GLU A 150 25.06 30.49 -61.42
C GLU A 150 24.30 30.37 -62.75
N THR A 151 24.80 31.04 -63.80
CA THR A 151 24.19 31.02 -65.14
C THR A 151 25.00 30.15 -66.10
N GLY A 152 24.40 29.07 -66.63
CA GLY A 152 25.04 28.21 -67.64
C GLY A 152 24.39 26.82 -67.78
N PHE A 153 24.82 26.05 -68.78
CA PHE A 153 24.31 24.69 -69.02
C PHE A 153 24.57 23.74 -67.82
N TRP A 154 25.70 23.91 -67.13
CA TRP A 154 26.04 23.13 -65.94
C TRP A 154 25.12 23.42 -64.74
N SER A 155 24.60 24.65 -64.61
CA SER A 155 23.68 24.97 -63.51
C SER A 155 22.31 24.30 -63.72
N ILE A 156 21.83 24.20 -64.95
CA ILE A 156 20.60 23.45 -65.28
C ILE A 156 20.73 21.97 -64.90
N PHE A 157 21.86 21.34 -65.22
CA PHE A 157 22.10 19.94 -64.86
C PHE A 157 22.19 19.75 -63.34
N HIS A 158 22.86 20.68 -62.64
CA HIS A 158 23.00 20.65 -61.19
C HIS A 158 21.64 20.83 -60.47
N ILE A 159 20.83 21.80 -60.92
CA ILE A 159 19.46 22.03 -60.42
C ILE A 159 18.58 20.79 -60.63
N THR A 160 18.66 20.16 -61.79
CA THR A 160 17.87 18.95 -62.09
C THR A 160 18.21 17.81 -61.12
N ARG A 161 19.51 17.62 -60.84
CA ARG A 161 20.00 16.64 -59.87
C ARG A 161 19.56 16.94 -58.42
N LEU A 162 19.54 18.22 -58.03
CA LEU A 162 19.06 18.66 -56.70
C LEU A 162 17.54 18.39 -56.55
N ILE A 163 16.75 18.65 -57.60
CA ILE A 163 15.31 18.35 -57.62
C ILE A 163 15.03 16.86 -57.50
N GLU A 164 15.84 16.01 -58.15
CA GLU A 164 15.74 14.55 -57.99
C GLU A 164 16.04 14.10 -56.56
N ARG A 165 17.06 14.67 -55.92
CA ARG A 165 17.39 14.41 -54.51
C ARG A 165 16.28 14.84 -53.56
N MET A 166 15.69 16.02 -53.75
CA MET A 166 14.53 16.46 -52.98
C MET A 166 13.33 15.52 -53.16
N ARG A 167 13.04 15.09 -54.40
CA ARG A 167 11.98 14.12 -54.68
C ARG A 167 12.23 12.77 -54.00
N ALA A 168 13.49 12.32 -53.94
CA ALA A 168 13.87 11.08 -53.27
C ALA A 168 13.70 11.17 -51.75
N LEU A 169 14.10 12.30 -51.14
CA LEU A 169 13.91 12.57 -49.70
C LEU A 169 12.43 12.62 -49.31
N LEU A 170 11.59 13.30 -50.09
CA LEU A 170 10.16 13.48 -49.81
C LEU A 170 9.33 12.20 -50.01
N ARG A 171 9.78 11.26 -50.84
CA ARG A 171 9.09 9.96 -51.03
C ARG A 171 9.46 8.89 -50.00
N GLY A 172 10.34 9.20 -49.05
CA GLY A 172 10.68 8.27 -47.97
C GLY A 172 11.75 7.24 -48.32
N GLY A 173 12.77 7.61 -49.10
CA GLY A 173 13.97 6.79 -49.28
C GLY A 173 13.71 5.45 -49.98
N LEU A 174 13.64 5.47 -51.31
CA LEU A 174 13.81 4.23 -52.09
C LEU A 174 15.26 3.76 -51.89
N ARG A 175 15.38 2.67 -51.11
CA ARG A 175 16.42 1.63 -51.19
C ARG A 175 17.44 1.83 -52.32
N GLY A 176 18.70 2.01 -51.95
CA GLY A 176 19.80 1.98 -52.90
C GLY A 176 21.14 2.22 -52.21
N ASP A 177 21.62 1.23 -51.46
CA ASP A 177 23.05 0.92 -51.42
C ASP A 177 23.21 -0.59 -51.18
N GLY A 178 23.65 -1.22 -52.26
CA GLY A 178 23.77 -2.65 -52.54
C GLY A 178 24.07 -2.77 -54.03
#